data_AF-A0A9P6JBF8-F1
#
_entry.id   AF-A0A9P6JBF8-F1
#
_cell.length_a   1.000
_cell.length_b   1.000
_cell.length_c   1.000
_cell.angle_alpha   90.00
_cell.angle_beta   90.00
_cell.angle_gamma   90.00
#
_symmetry.space_group_name_H-M   'P 1'
#
loop_
_entity.id
_entity.type
_entity.pdbx_description
1 polymer ?
#
loop_
_entity_poly.entity_id
_entity_poly.type
_entity_poly.pdbx_seq_one_letter_code
_entity_poly.pdbx_strand_id
1 'polypeptide(L)'
;MSLGANILPVFEQLGLYKPLMEIALPIVRMNMFTENTDAIGVVEVDDSKTLIGYNAICFPRPDLYDLILSQVPLEKIHFNKKVVALHEDETQVTIDCEDGSSYHGDILVGADGAYSSIRQLLYEKVSLEGLLPPSDSEDLSLSCGPEANESMIKEIYNFNNGVGGIMGELTDTTPRERISKVMLEEKLFETWHSGRVAPLGDDASQRRTGYIKAMQDAVILTNCLYDLEAWSTHDISAAFAEYKDQRYHHAKYHFEISKTNAQIMRDRQVKLPTCCIA
;
A
#
# COMPACT_ATOMS: atom_id res chain seq x y z
N MET A 1 11.68 3.89 -2.74
CA MET A 1 10.27 4.32 -2.80
C MET A 1 10.23 5.80 -3.14
N SER A 2 9.05 6.41 -3.30
CA SER A 2 8.93 7.83 -3.68
C SER A 2 7.68 8.51 -3.11
N LEU A 3 7.79 9.78 -2.71
CA LEU A 3 6.65 10.59 -2.26
C LEU A 3 6.55 11.87 -3.11
N GLY A 4 5.37 12.50 -3.10
CA GLY A 4 5.11 13.78 -3.76
C GLY A 4 4.09 14.61 -2.98
N ALA A 5 3.62 15.70 -3.59
CA ALA A 5 2.71 16.67 -2.95
C ALA A 5 1.39 16.05 -2.41
N ASN A 6 1.02 14.85 -2.87
CA ASN A 6 -0.17 14.11 -2.42
C ASN A 6 -0.06 13.51 -1.00
N ILE A 7 1.10 13.61 -0.35
CA ILE A 7 1.32 13.13 1.03
C ILE A 7 2.42 13.89 1.80
N LEU A 8 3.35 14.58 1.12
CA LEU A 8 4.37 15.40 1.78
C LEU A 8 3.84 16.46 2.77
N PRO A 9 2.67 17.11 2.57
CA PRO A 9 2.07 17.99 3.57
C PRO A 9 1.82 17.31 4.94
N VAL A 10 1.50 16.01 4.95
CA VAL A 10 1.31 15.24 6.20
C VAL A 10 2.63 15.12 6.95
N PHE A 11 3.75 14.93 6.25
CA PHE A 11 5.07 14.93 6.88
C PHE A 11 5.45 16.31 7.44
N GLU A 12 4.97 17.42 6.87
CA GLU A 12 5.12 18.75 7.49
C GLU A 12 4.28 18.87 8.77
N GLN A 13 3.01 18.45 8.75
CA GLN A 13 2.12 18.45 9.91
C GLN A 13 2.64 17.60 11.07
N LEU A 14 3.24 16.43 10.78
CA LEU A 14 3.88 15.56 11.76
C LEU A 14 5.27 16.03 12.21
N GLY A 15 5.80 17.13 11.65
CA GLY A 15 7.16 17.61 11.93
C GLY A 15 8.30 16.78 11.33
N LEU A 16 7.98 15.72 10.58
CA LEU A 16 8.92 14.74 10.01
C LEU A 16 9.50 15.15 8.66
N TYR A 17 9.01 16.23 8.04
CA TYR A 17 9.46 16.65 6.72
C TYR A 17 10.97 16.92 6.64
N LYS A 18 11.56 17.57 7.65
CA LYS A 18 13.01 17.85 7.66
C LYS A 18 13.85 16.56 7.75
N PRO A 19 13.65 15.65 8.73
CA PRO A 19 14.28 14.33 8.72
C PRO A 19 14.07 13.54 7.43
N LEU A 20 12.87 13.60 6.84
CA LEU A 20 12.57 12.94 5.57
C LEU A 20 13.44 13.50 4.41
N MET A 21 13.70 14.81 4.38
CA MET A 21 14.60 15.40 3.36
C MET A 21 16.08 15.01 3.57
N GLU A 22 16.49 14.61 4.78
CA GLU A 22 17.88 14.19 5.05
C GLU A 22 18.18 12.79 4.49
N ILE A 23 17.16 11.93 4.40
CA ILE A 23 17.26 10.56 3.84
C ILE A 23 16.81 10.45 2.37
N ALA A 24 16.37 11.55 1.75
CA ALA A 24 15.74 11.55 0.43
C ALA A 24 16.50 12.35 -0.63
N LEU A 25 16.37 11.89 -1.87
CA LEU A 25 16.89 12.54 -3.06
C LEU A 25 15.73 13.11 -3.90
N PRO A 26 15.86 14.30 -4.50
CA PRO A 26 14.84 14.82 -5.41
C PRO A 26 14.80 14.00 -6.70
N ILE A 27 13.59 13.66 -7.16
CA ILE A 27 13.35 13.17 -8.51
C ILE A 27 13.20 14.41 -9.39
N VAL A 28 14.08 14.55 -10.37
CA VAL A 28 14.03 15.67 -11.35
C VAL A 28 13.44 15.26 -12.70
N ARG A 29 13.53 13.96 -13.04
CA ARG A 29 13.18 13.42 -14.35
C ARG A 29 12.84 11.94 -14.26
N MET A 30 11.88 11.49 -15.05
CA MET A 30 11.62 10.08 -15.34
C MET A 30 11.84 9.80 -16.84
N ASN A 31 12.80 8.94 -17.17
CA ASN A 31 13.05 8.48 -18.53
C ASN A 31 12.27 7.18 -18.79
N MET A 32 11.63 7.05 -19.95
CA MET A 32 10.87 5.87 -20.35
C MET A 32 11.52 5.24 -21.57
N PHE A 33 11.77 3.93 -21.53
CA PHE A 33 12.48 3.19 -22.58
C PHE A 33 11.71 1.94 -23.03
N THR A 34 11.96 1.49 -24.26
CA THR A 34 11.51 0.18 -24.76
C THR A 34 12.34 -0.95 -24.16
N GLU A 35 11.91 -2.19 -24.35
CA GLU A 35 12.70 -3.41 -24.08
C GLU A 35 14.07 -3.44 -24.79
N ASN A 36 14.22 -2.70 -25.89
CA ASN A 36 15.46 -2.56 -26.65
C ASN A 36 16.29 -1.34 -26.23
N THR A 37 15.90 -0.64 -25.16
CA THR A 37 16.50 0.60 -24.63
C THR A 37 16.34 1.84 -25.51
N ASP A 38 15.46 1.82 -26.51
CA ASP A 38 15.08 3.01 -27.27
C ASP A 38 14.26 3.95 -26.38
N ALA A 39 14.51 5.27 -26.45
CA ALA A 39 13.74 6.25 -25.68
C ALA A 39 12.28 6.36 -26.21
N ILE A 40 11.31 6.11 -25.34
CA ILE A 40 9.87 6.36 -25.60
C ILE A 40 9.56 7.83 -25.32
N GLY A 41 10.11 8.37 -24.24
CA GLY A 41 9.84 9.73 -23.80
C GLY A 41 10.49 10.07 -22.47
N VAL A 42 10.38 11.34 -22.09
CA VAL A 42 10.90 11.91 -20.85
C VAL A 42 9.79 12.70 -20.19
N VAL A 43 9.60 12.48 -18.89
CA VAL A 43 8.76 13.31 -18.02
C VAL A 43 9.70 14.10 -17.12
N GLU A 44 9.85 15.39 -17.38
CA GLU A 44 10.49 16.32 -16.45
C GLU A 44 9.54 16.58 -15.28
N VAL A 45 10.09 16.72 -14.06
CA VAL A 45 9.34 17.03 -12.83
C VAL A 45 10.07 18.05 -11.96
N ASP A 46 11.04 18.78 -12.52
CA ASP A 46 11.84 19.79 -11.82
C ASP A 46 11.06 21.08 -11.49
N ASP A 47 10.00 21.37 -12.24
CA ASP A 47 9.05 22.46 -11.97
C ASP A 47 8.01 22.16 -10.88
N SER A 48 7.92 20.90 -10.42
CA SER A 48 6.85 20.43 -9.52
C SER A 48 6.74 21.25 -8.23
N LYS A 49 7.86 21.67 -7.62
CA LYS A 49 7.83 22.56 -6.46
C LYS A 49 7.20 23.93 -6.74
N THR A 50 7.32 24.45 -7.96
CA THR A 50 6.71 25.73 -8.36
C THR A 50 5.21 25.58 -8.62
N LEU A 51 4.79 24.46 -9.23
CA LEU A 51 3.39 24.21 -9.60
C LEU A 51 2.53 23.72 -8.42
N ILE A 52 3.06 22.81 -7.59
CA ILE A 52 2.31 22.10 -6.54
C ILE A 52 2.99 22.13 -5.16
N GLY A 53 3.96 23.03 -4.96
CA GLY A 53 4.61 23.31 -3.67
C GLY A 53 5.71 22.34 -3.24
N TYR A 54 5.74 21.12 -3.79
CA TYR A 54 6.68 20.07 -3.39
C TYR A 54 7.35 19.41 -4.61
N ASN A 55 8.64 19.10 -4.45
CA ASN A 55 9.33 18.19 -5.35
C ASN A 55 8.87 16.74 -5.12
N ALA A 56 8.83 15.93 -6.16
CA ALA A 56 8.85 14.49 -6.00
C ALA A 56 10.21 14.04 -5.43
N ILE A 57 10.21 13.08 -4.51
CA ILE A 57 11.43 12.58 -3.85
C ILE A 57 11.49 11.05 -3.92
N CYS A 58 12.70 10.48 -3.84
CA CYS A 58 12.94 9.05 -3.65
C CYS A 58 13.89 8.77 -2.48
N PHE A 59 13.72 7.62 -1.83
CA PHE A 59 14.49 7.21 -0.65
C PHE A 59 14.40 5.68 -0.43
N PRO A 60 15.29 5.06 0.35
CA PRO A 60 15.22 3.63 0.70
C PRO A 60 14.01 3.33 1.62
N ARG A 61 13.41 2.14 1.47
CA ARG A 61 12.27 1.73 2.32
C ARG A 61 12.62 1.61 3.82
N PRO A 62 13.77 1.02 4.21
CA PRO A 62 14.16 0.93 5.61
C PRO A 62 14.23 2.29 6.29
N ASP A 63 14.92 3.26 5.68
CA ASP A 63 15.16 4.59 6.23
C ASP A 63 13.86 5.34 6.56
N LEU A 64 12.84 5.26 5.69
CA LEU A 64 11.52 5.81 6.00
C LEU A 64 10.83 5.04 7.13
N TYR A 65 10.95 3.71 7.14
CA TYR A 65 10.33 2.86 8.14
C TYR A 65 10.92 3.16 9.53
N ASP A 66 12.24 3.25 9.64
CA ASP A 66 12.97 3.63 10.85
C ASP A 66 12.61 5.05 11.30
N LEU A 67 12.49 6.01 10.37
CA LEU A 67 12.03 7.37 10.67
C LEU A 67 10.63 7.37 11.30
N ILE A 68 9.67 6.67 10.71
CA ILE A 68 8.29 6.58 11.26
C ILE A 68 8.28 5.81 12.58
N LEU A 69 8.98 4.68 12.66
CA LEU A 69 9.05 3.82 13.84
C LEU A 69 9.67 4.55 15.04
N SER A 70 10.64 5.44 14.81
CA SER A 70 11.25 6.27 15.87
C SER A 70 10.27 7.21 16.60
N GLN A 71 9.08 7.45 16.03
CA GLN A 71 8.02 8.26 16.63
C GLN A 71 7.05 7.45 17.49
N VAL A 72 7.15 6.11 17.46
CA VAL A 72 6.29 5.21 18.22
C VAL A 72 7.03 4.74 19.48
N PRO A 73 6.47 4.93 20.70
CA PRO A 73 7.10 4.45 21.93
C PRO A 73 7.30 2.93 21.90
N LEU A 74 8.51 2.48 22.24
CA LEU A 74 8.94 1.08 22.06
C LEU A 74 8.07 0.10 22.85
N GLU A 75 7.57 0.52 24.00
CA GLU A 75 6.68 -0.25 24.87
C GLU A 75 5.31 -0.55 24.27
N LYS A 76 4.90 0.17 23.21
CA LYS A 76 3.67 -0.09 22.44
C LYS A 76 3.89 -1.06 21.27
N ILE A 77 5.13 -1.49 21.02
CA ILE A 77 5.48 -2.35 19.88
C ILE A 77 5.73 -3.77 20.40
N HIS A 78 4.91 -4.72 19.95
CA HIS A 78 5.04 -6.13 20.32
C HIS A 78 5.39 -6.98 19.10
N PHE A 79 6.66 -7.34 18.97
CA PHE A 79 7.14 -8.23 17.92
C PHE A 79 6.78 -9.69 18.19
N ASN A 80 6.79 -10.50 17.12
CA ASN A 80 6.43 -11.94 17.15
C ASN A 80 4.98 -12.20 17.61
N LYS A 81 4.09 -11.22 17.47
CA LYS A 81 2.65 -11.35 17.73
C LYS A 81 1.89 -11.52 16.42
N LYS A 82 1.53 -12.76 16.12
CA LYS A 82 0.67 -13.12 15.00
C LYS A 82 -0.73 -13.37 15.54
N VAL A 83 -1.71 -12.56 15.13
CA VAL A 83 -3.12 -12.74 15.50
C VAL A 83 -3.67 -13.99 14.83
N VAL A 84 -4.42 -14.79 15.59
CA VAL A 84 -5.04 -16.05 15.13
C VAL A 84 -6.53 -16.16 15.45
N ALA A 85 -7.04 -15.36 16.38
CA ALA A 85 -8.47 -15.22 16.63
C ALA A 85 -8.84 -13.78 16.99
N LEU A 86 -10.11 -13.46 16.76
CA LEU A 86 -10.72 -12.15 16.93
C LEU A 86 -12.06 -12.34 17.65
N HIS A 87 -12.25 -11.63 18.75
CA HIS A 87 -13.49 -11.59 19.52
C HIS A 87 -13.89 -10.13 19.75
N GLU A 88 -15.19 -9.85 19.74
CA GLU A 88 -15.72 -8.49 19.84
C GLU A 88 -16.99 -8.50 20.70
N ASP A 89 -17.15 -7.48 21.54
CA ASP A 89 -18.38 -7.17 22.23
C ASP A 89 -18.77 -5.69 22.02
N GLU A 90 -19.89 -5.25 22.61
CA GLU A 90 -20.41 -3.88 22.47
C GLU A 90 -19.50 -2.77 23.03
N THR A 91 -18.38 -3.13 23.68
CA THR A 91 -17.45 -2.22 24.35
C THR A 91 -16.01 -2.35 23.86
N GLN A 92 -15.56 -3.52 23.44
CA GLN A 92 -14.15 -3.78 23.13
C GLN A 92 -13.94 -4.90 22.11
N VAL A 93 -12.75 -4.89 21.51
CA VAL A 93 -12.18 -5.96 20.70
C VAL A 93 -11.11 -6.68 21.51
N THR A 94 -11.06 -8.00 21.38
CA THR A 94 -10.01 -8.87 21.90
C THR A 94 -9.35 -9.62 20.74
N ILE A 95 -8.03 -9.62 20.71
CA ILE A 95 -7.23 -10.43 19.78
C ILE A 95 -6.42 -11.48 20.54
N ASP A 96 -6.41 -12.71 20.03
CA ASP A 96 -5.56 -13.78 20.53
C ASP A 96 -4.42 -14.04 19.55
N CYS A 97 -3.22 -14.24 20.09
CA CYS A 97 -1.99 -14.46 19.34
C CYS A 97 -1.58 -15.94 19.35
N GLU A 98 -0.84 -16.36 18.32
CA GLU A 98 -0.33 -17.73 18.14
C GLU A 98 0.53 -18.23 19.32
N ASP A 99 1.15 -17.33 20.08
CA ASP A 99 1.94 -17.61 21.28
C ASP A 99 1.11 -17.75 22.57
N GLY A 100 -0.22 -17.68 22.47
CA GLY A 100 -1.16 -17.76 23.58
C GLY A 100 -1.32 -16.47 24.39
N SER A 101 -0.79 -15.33 23.92
CA SER A 101 -1.08 -14.03 24.51
C SER A 101 -2.32 -13.37 23.92
N SER A 102 -3.04 -12.61 24.74
CA SER A 102 -4.26 -11.89 24.35
C SER A 102 -4.13 -10.40 24.65
N TYR A 103 -4.76 -9.57 23.82
CA TYR A 103 -4.79 -8.11 23.96
C TYR A 103 -6.21 -7.58 23.77
N HIS A 104 -6.54 -6.51 24.50
CA HIS A 104 -7.86 -5.86 24.46
C HIS A 104 -7.73 -4.38 24.09
N GLY A 105 -8.72 -3.82 23.40
CA GLY A 105 -8.80 -2.39 23.09
C GLY A 105 -10.16 -2.01 22.50
N ASP A 106 -10.47 -0.71 22.43
CA ASP A 106 -11.78 -0.23 21.98
C ASP A 106 -12.06 -0.53 20.50
N ILE A 107 -11.00 -0.57 19.69
CA ILE A 107 -11.00 -0.85 18.24
C ILE A 107 -9.80 -1.70 17.81
N LEU A 108 -9.90 -2.32 16.64
CA LEU A 108 -8.79 -2.99 15.95
C LEU A 108 -8.64 -2.47 14.53
N VAL A 109 -7.43 -2.04 14.16
CA VAL A 109 -7.09 -1.62 12.79
C VAL A 109 -6.21 -2.68 12.14
N GLY A 110 -6.70 -3.26 11.04
CA GLY A 110 -5.95 -4.24 10.24
C GLY A 110 -4.94 -3.55 9.34
N ALA A 111 -3.65 -3.89 9.48
CA ALA A 111 -2.56 -3.28 8.69
C ALA A 111 -1.46 -4.29 8.30
N ASP A 112 -1.79 -5.58 8.34
CA ASP A 112 -0.94 -6.73 7.99
C ASP A 112 -0.89 -7.02 6.48
N GLY A 113 -1.57 -6.20 5.66
CA GLY A 113 -1.34 -6.04 4.23
C GLY A 113 -2.15 -6.98 3.34
N ALA A 114 -1.64 -7.25 2.14
CA ALA A 114 -2.40 -7.92 1.07
C ALA A 114 -2.98 -9.29 1.47
N TYR A 115 -2.26 -10.07 2.29
CA TYR A 115 -2.69 -11.39 2.78
C TYR A 115 -3.16 -11.34 4.24
N SER A 116 -3.85 -10.26 4.62
CA SER A 116 -4.28 -9.99 5.99
C SER A 116 -5.08 -11.13 6.63
N SER A 117 -4.63 -11.49 7.83
CA SER A 117 -5.36 -12.33 8.78
C SER A 117 -6.55 -11.59 9.40
N ILE A 118 -6.41 -10.29 9.66
CA ILE A 118 -7.46 -9.47 10.29
C ILE A 118 -8.68 -9.33 9.38
N ARG A 119 -8.48 -9.08 8.07
CA ARG A 119 -9.57 -9.05 7.10
C ARG A 119 -10.20 -10.40 6.87
N GLN A 120 -9.43 -11.50 6.90
CA GLN A 120 -9.99 -12.85 6.82
C GLN A 120 -10.94 -13.12 8.01
N LEU A 121 -10.51 -12.85 9.24
CA LEU A 121 -11.33 -12.97 10.45
C LEU A 121 -12.58 -12.06 10.41
N LEU A 122 -12.44 -10.83 9.88
CA LEU A 122 -13.57 -9.93 9.66
C LEU A 122 -14.56 -10.51 8.63
N TYR A 123 -14.07 -11.08 7.53
CA TYR A 123 -14.91 -11.64 6.46
C TYR A 123 -15.61 -12.92 6.89
N GLU A 124 -14.99 -13.74 7.73
CA GLU A 124 -15.67 -14.88 8.37
C GLU A 124 -16.88 -14.41 9.20
N LYS A 125 -16.70 -13.39 10.05
CA LYS A 125 -17.81 -12.78 10.83
C LYS A 125 -18.92 -12.25 9.91
N VAL A 126 -18.58 -11.39 8.95
CA VAL A 126 -19.55 -10.75 8.04
C VAL A 126 -20.23 -11.78 7.10
N SER A 127 -19.55 -12.88 6.77
CA SER A 127 -20.14 -13.99 6.01
C SER A 127 -21.12 -14.82 6.84
N LEU A 128 -20.91 -14.99 8.15
CA LEU A 128 -21.86 -15.66 9.05
C LEU A 128 -23.14 -14.82 9.23
N GLU A 129 -23.03 -13.49 9.17
CA GLU A 129 -24.15 -12.55 9.15
C GLU A 129 -24.89 -12.52 7.79
N GLY A 130 -24.32 -13.14 6.75
CA GLY A 130 -24.90 -13.16 5.39
C GLY A 130 -24.75 -11.85 4.62
N LEU A 131 -23.82 -10.98 5.03
CA LEU A 131 -23.65 -9.62 4.50
C LEU A 131 -22.42 -9.44 3.59
N LEU A 132 -21.57 -10.47 3.44
CA LEU A 132 -20.32 -10.36 2.67
C LEU A 132 -20.60 -10.26 1.15
N PRO A 133 -20.11 -9.23 0.45
CA PRO A 133 -20.24 -9.10 -1.01
C PRO A 133 -19.56 -10.25 -1.77
N PRO A 134 -20.13 -10.72 -2.90
CA PRO A 134 -19.49 -11.76 -3.72
C PRO A 134 -18.13 -11.35 -4.30
N SER A 135 -17.88 -10.05 -4.46
CA SER A 135 -16.58 -9.50 -4.85
C SER A 135 -15.50 -9.73 -3.78
N ASP A 136 -15.87 -9.75 -2.49
CA ASP A 136 -14.93 -9.90 -1.38
C ASP A 136 -14.52 -11.36 -1.13
N SER A 137 -15.40 -12.33 -1.43
CA SER A 137 -15.17 -13.76 -1.19
C SER A 137 -14.23 -14.46 -2.19
N GLU A 138 -13.83 -13.81 -3.29
CA GLU A 138 -12.81 -14.33 -4.21
C GLU A 138 -11.40 -14.29 -3.59
N ASP A 139 -10.73 -15.43 -3.45
CA ASP A 139 -9.36 -15.50 -2.94
C ASP A 139 -8.34 -14.78 -3.83
N LEU A 140 -7.31 -14.19 -3.20
CA LEU A 140 -6.10 -13.70 -3.86
C LEU A 140 -5.18 -14.88 -4.21
N SER A 141 -4.67 -14.95 -5.44
CA SER A 141 -3.88 -16.08 -5.92
C SER A 141 -2.41 -15.99 -5.49
N LEU A 142 -2.11 -16.63 -4.35
CA LEU A 142 -0.75 -16.83 -3.84
C LEU A 142 0.14 -17.53 -4.87
N SER A 143 0.92 -16.72 -5.58
CA SER A 143 1.85 -17.12 -6.65
C SER A 143 3.28 -16.64 -6.39
N CYS A 144 3.58 -16.21 -5.15
CA CYS A 144 4.92 -15.94 -4.67
C CYS A 144 5.56 -17.21 -4.05
N GLY A 145 6.87 -17.38 -4.22
CA GLY A 145 7.62 -18.48 -3.62
C GLY A 145 8.93 -18.77 -4.36
N PRO A 146 9.82 -19.63 -3.81
CA PRO A 146 11.13 -19.91 -4.41
C PRO A 146 11.04 -20.43 -5.86
N GLU A 147 10.07 -21.29 -6.15
CA GLU A 147 9.83 -21.82 -7.51
C GLU A 147 9.39 -20.73 -8.49
N ALA A 148 8.54 -19.80 -8.04
CA ALA A 148 8.09 -18.67 -8.83
C ALA A 148 9.24 -17.69 -9.11
N ASN A 149 10.13 -17.49 -8.14
CA ASN A 149 11.35 -16.67 -8.29
C ASN A 149 12.28 -17.28 -9.35
N GLU A 150 12.58 -18.59 -9.25
CA GLU A 150 13.44 -19.29 -10.23
C GLU A 150 12.82 -19.32 -11.64
N SER A 151 11.50 -19.45 -11.75
CA SER A 151 10.78 -19.36 -13.03
C SER A 151 10.94 -17.97 -13.67
N MET A 152 10.74 -16.90 -12.89
CA MET A 152 10.94 -15.52 -13.33
C MET A 152 12.39 -15.24 -13.75
N ILE A 153 13.37 -15.66 -12.95
CA ILE A 153 14.80 -15.45 -13.25
C ILE A 153 15.16 -16.05 -14.62
N LYS A 154 14.69 -17.28 -14.91
CA LYS A 154 14.91 -17.94 -16.21
C LYS A 154 14.22 -17.21 -17.37
N GLU A 155 13.00 -16.72 -17.15
CA GLU A 155 12.23 -15.97 -18.15
C GLU A 155 12.92 -14.66 -18.55
N ILE A 156 13.40 -13.89 -17.58
CA ILE A 156 13.99 -12.56 -17.81
C ILE A 156 15.50 -12.58 -18.09
N TYR A 157 16.19 -13.71 -17.92
CA TYR A 157 17.67 -13.79 -17.88
C TYR A 157 18.36 -13.05 -19.04
N ASN A 158 17.87 -13.25 -20.27
CA ASN A 158 18.46 -12.67 -21.49
C ASN A 158 17.90 -11.27 -21.84
N PHE A 159 17.05 -10.67 -21.01
CA PHE A 159 16.52 -9.33 -21.27
C PHE A 159 17.62 -8.29 -21.07
N ASN A 160 17.58 -7.21 -21.86
CA ASN A 160 18.50 -6.09 -21.71
C ASN A 160 18.26 -5.41 -20.34
N ASN A 161 19.34 -5.15 -19.58
CA ASN A 161 19.26 -4.55 -18.25
C ASN A 161 19.18 -3.02 -18.23
N GLY A 162 19.18 -2.36 -19.40
CA GLY A 162 19.09 -0.90 -19.52
C GLY A 162 20.41 -0.14 -19.30
N VAL A 163 21.48 -0.83 -18.91
CA VAL A 163 22.79 -0.22 -18.58
C VAL A 163 23.95 -0.84 -19.37
N GLY A 164 23.66 -1.60 -20.44
CA GLY A 164 24.65 -2.13 -21.37
C GLY A 164 24.98 -3.62 -21.22
N GLY A 165 24.15 -4.40 -20.53
CA GLY A 165 24.29 -5.85 -20.39
C GLY A 165 22.94 -6.56 -20.33
N ILE A 166 22.91 -7.76 -19.73
CA ILE A 166 21.66 -8.54 -19.55
C ILE A 166 21.23 -8.63 -18.08
N MET A 167 19.95 -8.91 -17.85
CA MET A 167 19.40 -9.13 -16.51
C MET A 167 20.07 -10.30 -15.78
N GLY A 168 20.54 -11.31 -16.51
CA GLY A 168 21.31 -12.45 -15.99
C GLY A 168 22.50 -12.02 -15.11
N GLU A 169 23.28 -11.03 -15.57
CA GLU A 169 24.44 -10.49 -14.85
C GLU A 169 24.05 -9.87 -13.50
N LEU A 170 22.87 -9.23 -13.43
CA LEU A 170 22.32 -8.71 -12.18
C LEU A 170 21.79 -9.85 -11.28
N THR A 171 21.16 -10.87 -11.84
CA THR A 171 20.65 -12.02 -11.05
C THR A 171 21.74 -12.94 -10.53
N ASP A 172 22.89 -13.02 -11.20
CA ASP A 172 24.04 -13.83 -10.77
C ASP A 172 24.87 -13.12 -9.69
N THR A 173 24.87 -11.79 -9.68
CA THR A 173 25.54 -10.97 -8.66
C THR A 173 24.66 -10.65 -7.44
N THR A 174 23.35 -10.93 -7.51
CA THR A 174 22.40 -10.69 -6.42
C THR A 174 22.17 -11.96 -5.60
N PRO A 175 22.35 -11.94 -4.26
CA PRO A 175 22.02 -13.08 -3.40
C PRO A 175 20.56 -13.54 -3.56
N ARG A 176 20.33 -14.85 -3.66
CA ARG A 176 19.02 -15.42 -4.03
C ARG A 176 17.91 -15.07 -3.04
N GLU A 177 18.25 -14.94 -1.76
CA GLU A 177 17.36 -14.49 -0.69
C GLU A 177 16.90 -13.02 -0.82
N ARG A 178 17.53 -12.24 -1.72
CA ARG A 178 17.13 -10.86 -2.05
C ARG A 178 16.34 -10.76 -3.35
N ILE A 179 16.16 -11.85 -4.09
CA ILE A 179 15.36 -11.89 -5.32
C ILE A 179 13.96 -12.43 -4.99
N SER A 180 12.93 -11.63 -5.25
CA SER A 180 11.53 -12.01 -5.02
C SER A 180 10.65 -11.64 -6.21
N LYS A 181 9.86 -12.61 -6.70
CA LYS A 181 8.75 -12.37 -7.62
C LYS A 181 7.54 -11.96 -6.79
N VAL A 182 7.23 -10.67 -6.80
CA VAL A 182 5.98 -10.14 -6.25
C VAL A 182 4.97 -10.04 -7.39
N MET A 183 3.95 -10.89 -7.37
CA MET A 183 2.83 -10.77 -8.31
C MET A 183 1.95 -9.60 -7.89
N LEU A 184 1.66 -8.73 -8.85
CA LEU A 184 0.88 -7.51 -8.65
C LEU A 184 -0.59 -7.81 -8.84
N GLU A 185 -1.14 -8.57 -7.89
CA GLU A 185 -2.58 -8.66 -7.73
C GLU A 185 -3.11 -7.30 -7.27
N GLU A 186 -4.20 -6.85 -7.89
CA GLU A 186 -4.89 -5.64 -7.50
C GLU A 186 -6.36 -6.03 -7.28
N LYS A 187 -6.78 -6.08 -6.02
CA LYS A 187 -8.18 -6.23 -5.62
C LYS A 187 -8.64 -4.96 -4.91
N LEU A 188 -9.87 -4.54 -5.23
CA LEU A 188 -10.61 -3.52 -4.51
C LEU A 188 -11.66 -4.27 -3.70
N PHE A 189 -11.53 -4.20 -2.38
CA PHE A 189 -12.50 -4.79 -1.46
C PHE A 189 -13.67 -3.83 -1.22
N GLU A 190 -14.86 -4.37 -1.00
CA GLU A 190 -16.06 -3.60 -0.68
C GLU A 190 -16.30 -3.48 0.83
N THR A 191 -15.94 -4.50 1.60
CA THR A 191 -16.06 -4.54 3.07
C THR A 191 -14.80 -3.99 3.72
N TRP A 192 -14.89 -2.78 4.27
CA TRP A 192 -13.78 -2.03 4.89
C TRP A 192 -13.89 -1.92 6.42
N HIS A 193 -14.97 -2.41 7.02
CA HIS A 193 -15.15 -2.49 8.47
C HIS A 193 -16.29 -3.46 8.84
N SER A 194 -16.30 -3.92 10.09
CA SER A 194 -17.44 -4.53 10.76
C SER A 194 -17.32 -4.23 12.25
N GLY A 195 -18.36 -3.63 12.84
CA GLY A 195 -18.35 -3.18 14.24
C GLY A 195 -17.12 -2.33 14.54
N ARG A 196 -16.28 -2.81 15.46
CA ARG A 196 -15.07 -2.17 15.99
C ARG A 196 -13.78 -2.53 15.25
N VAL A 197 -13.86 -3.20 14.10
CA VAL A 197 -12.69 -3.63 13.31
C VAL A 197 -12.68 -3.00 11.91
N ALA A 198 -11.54 -2.44 11.49
CA ALA A 198 -11.36 -1.80 10.18
C ALA A 198 -9.98 -2.07 9.53
N PRO A 199 -9.92 -2.75 8.38
CA PRO A 199 -8.75 -2.80 7.49
C PRO A 199 -8.23 -1.45 6.97
N LEU A 200 -6.92 -1.38 6.70
CA LEU A 200 -6.20 -0.18 6.26
C LEU A 200 -5.06 -0.49 5.27
N GLY A 201 -4.82 0.39 4.30
CA GLY A 201 -3.71 0.27 3.36
C GLY A 201 -3.89 -0.88 2.38
N ASP A 202 -2.86 -1.69 2.16
CA ASP A 202 -2.96 -2.90 1.31
C ASP A 202 -3.92 -3.97 1.89
N ASP A 203 -4.34 -3.82 3.16
CA ASP A 203 -5.42 -4.62 3.73
C ASP A 203 -6.80 -4.20 3.19
N ALA A 204 -7.05 -2.89 3.08
CA ALA A 204 -8.31 -2.34 2.52
C ALA A 204 -8.32 -2.24 0.98
N SER A 205 -7.17 -2.00 0.34
CA SER A 205 -7.03 -1.95 -1.12
C SER A 205 -5.60 -2.19 -1.61
N GLN A 206 -5.37 -3.28 -2.33
CA GLN A 206 -4.02 -3.71 -2.76
C GLN A 206 -3.52 -2.92 -3.98
N ARG A 207 -2.30 -2.34 -3.94
CA ARG A 207 -1.74 -1.64 -5.11
C ARG A 207 -0.22 -1.47 -5.17
N ARG A 208 0.31 -1.28 -6.38
CA ARG A 208 1.69 -0.82 -6.67
C ARG A 208 2.14 0.45 -5.93
N THR A 209 1.21 1.28 -5.45
CA THR A 209 1.48 2.50 -4.66
C THR A 209 0.90 2.38 -3.23
N GLY A 210 0.82 1.17 -2.69
CA GLY A 210 0.13 0.85 -1.42
C GLY A 210 0.55 1.73 -0.24
N TYR A 211 1.85 2.02 -0.10
CA TYR A 211 2.36 2.84 1.02
C TYR A 211 1.82 4.27 1.06
N ILE A 212 1.60 4.94 -0.07
CA ILE A 212 0.97 6.29 -0.06
C ILE A 212 -0.50 6.18 0.34
N LYS A 213 -1.21 5.14 -0.14
CA LYS A 213 -2.60 4.91 0.26
C LYS A 213 -2.68 4.64 1.76
N ALA A 214 -1.89 3.70 2.29
CA ALA A 214 -1.84 3.39 3.72
C ALA A 214 -1.61 4.63 4.60
N MET A 215 -0.75 5.58 4.18
CA MET A 215 -0.57 6.85 4.90
C MET A 215 -1.81 7.76 4.82
N GLN A 216 -2.43 7.89 3.65
CA GLN A 216 -3.67 8.66 3.49
C GLN A 216 -4.85 8.04 4.25
N ASP A 217 -4.93 6.70 4.24
CA ASP A 217 -5.93 5.91 4.94
C ASP A 217 -5.77 6.11 6.45
N ALA A 218 -4.54 6.04 6.97
CA ALA A 218 -4.23 6.29 8.38
C ALA A 218 -4.60 7.72 8.82
N VAL A 219 -4.31 8.74 8.01
CA VAL A 219 -4.67 10.13 8.32
C VAL A 219 -6.19 10.31 8.35
N ILE A 220 -6.90 9.82 7.33
CA ILE A 220 -8.35 10.00 7.23
C ILE A 220 -9.07 9.19 8.32
N LEU A 221 -8.66 7.94 8.57
CA LEU A 221 -9.16 7.13 9.67
C LEU A 221 -8.93 7.81 11.03
N THR A 222 -7.73 8.36 11.26
CA THR A 222 -7.42 9.09 12.50
C THR A 222 -8.31 10.32 12.66
N ASN A 223 -8.54 11.09 11.59
CA ASN A 223 -9.43 12.25 11.63
C ASN A 223 -10.88 11.85 11.95
N CYS A 224 -11.42 10.80 11.30
CA CYS A 224 -12.76 10.29 11.57
C CYS A 224 -12.94 9.80 13.02
N LEU A 225 -11.88 9.28 13.65
CA LEU A 225 -11.88 8.84 15.05
C LEU A 225 -11.62 9.99 16.05
N TYR A 226 -10.91 11.04 15.64
CA TYR A 226 -10.53 12.16 16.52
C TYR A 226 -11.74 12.98 16.98
N ASP A 227 -12.73 13.15 16.10
CA ASP A 227 -13.95 13.92 16.37
C ASP A 227 -15.04 13.12 17.12
N LEU A 228 -14.76 11.90 17.59
CA LEU A 228 -15.73 11.06 18.32
C LEU A 228 -15.98 11.56 19.75
N GLU A 229 -17.21 12.00 20.03
CA GLU A 229 -17.68 12.31 21.39
C GLU A 229 -17.93 11.06 22.24
N ALA A 230 -18.21 9.91 21.61
CA ALA A 230 -18.52 8.64 22.25
C ALA A 230 -17.91 7.44 21.50
N TRP A 231 -17.60 6.37 22.24
CA TRP A 231 -16.93 5.16 21.76
C TRP A 231 -17.87 3.95 21.76
N SER A 232 -19.15 4.15 21.42
CA SER A 232 -20.08 3.04 21.23
C SER A 232 -19.81 2.34 19.89
N THR A 233 -20.26 1.08 19.76
CA THR A 233 -20.15 0.30 18.50
C THR A 233 -20.77 1.04 17.33
N HIS A 234 -21.87 1.77 17.56
CA HIS A 234 -22.55 2.59 16.57
C HIS A 234 -21.66 3.74 16.07
N ASP A 235 -21.07 4.51 16.99
CA ASP A 235 -20.32 5.73 16.67
C ASP A 235 -18.99 5.39 15.99
N ILE A 236 -18.32 4.34 16.46
CA ILE A 236 -17.12 3.77 15.84
C ILE A 236 -17.42 3.25 14.44
N SER A 237 -18.50 2.48 14.27
CA SER A 237 -18.88 1.99 12.94
C SER A 237 -19.33 3.12 12.00
N ALA A 238 -19.84 4.24 12.52
CA ALA A 238 -20.13 5.43 11.73
C ALA A 238 -18.84 6.14 11.27
N ALA A 239 -17.85 6.30 12.17
CA ALA A 239 -16.53 6.84 11.81
C ALA A 239 -15.81 5.96 10.77
N PHE A 240 -15.93 4.64 10.86
CA PHE A 240 -15.37 3.73 9.84
C PHE A 240 -16.13 3.79 8.50
N ALA A 241 -17.45 4.01 8.52
CA ALA A 241 -18.23 4.23 7.31
C ALA A 241 -17.84 5.55 6.61
N GLU A 242 -17.62 6.61 7.37
CA GLU A 242 -17.13 7.91 6.88
C GLU A 242 -15.71 7.80 6.30
N TYR A 243 -14.80 7.10 6.99
CA TYR A 243 -13.47 6.75 6.46
C TYR A 243 -13.58 6.02 5.11
N LYS A 244 -14.48 5.03 5.01
CA LYS A 244 -14.73 4.33 3.74
C LYS A 244 -15.26 5.29 2.67
N ASP A 245 -16.24 6.15 2.95
CA ASP A 245 -16.82 7.06 1.96
C ASP A 245 -15.75 7.99 1.35
N GLN A 246 -14.96 8.64 2.21
CA GLN A 246 -13.87 9.52 1.81
C GLN A 246 -12.75 8.81 1.02
N ARG A 247 -12.51 7.51 1.27
CA ARG A 247 -11.39 6.76 0.66
C ARG A 247 -11.78 5.93 -0.55
N TYR A 248 -12.95 5.30 -0.54
CA TYR A 248 -13.34 4.26 -1.50
C TYR A 248 -13.39 4.79 -2.93
N HIS A 249 -13.90 6.01 -3.14
CA HIS A 249 -13.89 6.66 -4.46
C HIS A 249 -12.47 6.86 -5.02
N HIS A 250 -11.52 7.29 -4.19
CA HIS A 250 -10.11 7.43 -4.58
C HIS A 250 -9.44 6.06 -4.80
N ALA A 251 -9.71 5.08 -3.94
CA ALA A 251 -9.22 3.71 -4.11
C ALA A 251 -9.70 3.11 -5.45
N LYS A 252 -10.99 3.28 -5.77
CA LYS A 252 -11.62 2.84 -7.02
C LYS A 252 -11.11 3.58 -8.27
N TYR A 253 -10.98 4.90 -8.22
CA TYR A 253 -10.39 5.66 -9.34
C TYR A 253 -8.96 5.17 -9.67
N HIS A 254 -8.16 4.90 -8.62
CA HIS A 254 -6.87 4.26 -8.80
C HIS A 254 -6.99 2.79 -9.27
N PHE A 255 -8.01 2.04 -8.83
CA PHE A 255 -8.35 0.69 -9.28
C PHE A 255 -8.41 0.61 -10.81
N GLU A 256 -9.15 1.54 -11.39
CA GLU A 256 -9.42 1.62 -12.83
C GLU A 256 -8.17 2.11 -13.59
N ILE A 257 -7.52 3.19 -13.15
CA ILE A 257 -6.35 3.76 -13.83
C ILE A 257 -5.15 2.80 -13.92
N SER A 258 -4.85 2.03 -12.87
CA SER A 258 -3.71 1.09 -12.94
C SER A 258 -3.98 -0.03 -13.96
N LYS A 259 -5.23 -0.50 -14.09
CA LYS A 259 -5.62 -1.47 -15.11
C LYS A 259 -5.45 -0.89 -16.52
N THR A 260 -5.89 0.34 -16.75
CA THR A 260 -5.66 1.05 -18.03
C THR A 260 -4.16 1.26 -18.31
N ASN A 261 -3.37 1.69 -17.32
CA ASN A 261 -1.93 1.85 -17.47
C ASN A 261 -1.23 0.52 -17.74
N ALA A 262 -1.65 -0.58 -17.10
CA ALA A 262 -1.12 -1.92 -17.35
C ALA A 262 -1.47 -2.44 -18.76
N GLN A 263 -2.64 -2.08 -19.30
CA GLN A 263 -3.00 -2.34 -20.69
C GLN A 263 -2.14 -1.51 -21.66
N ILE A 264 -1.99 -0.21 -21.43
CA ILE A 264 -1.12 0.69 -22.22
C ILE A 264 0.32 0.18 -22.27
N MET A 265 0.84 -0.36 -21.16
CA MET A 265 2.21 -0.91 -21.08
C MET A 265 2.37 -2.27 -21.78
N ARG A 266 1.27 -3.01 -22.03
CA ARG A 266 1.27 -4.27 -22.80
C ARG A 266 1.07 -4.01 -24.29
N ASP A 267 0.19 -3.08 -24.63
CA ASP A 267 -0.17 -2.76 -26.01
C ASP A 267 0.87 -1.84 -26.65
N ARG A 268 1.86 -2.46 -27.32
CA ARG A 268 3.03 -1.85 -27.99
C ARG A 268 2.73 -0.80 -29.09
N GLN A 269 1.52 -0.28 -29.19
CA GLN A 269 1.07 0.67 -30.22
C GLN A 269 0.40 1.94 -29.68
N VAL A 270 0.50 2.25 -28.38
CA VAL A 270 0.03 3.54 -27.86
C VAL A 270 0.95 4.67 -28.34
N LYS A 271 0.61 5.25 -29.50
CA LYS A 271 0.93 6.65 -29.77
C LYS A 271 0.28 7.46 -28.66
N LEU A 272 1.09 8.00 -27.75
CA LEU A 272 0.63 8.99 -26.78
C LEU A 272 -0.13 10.08 -27.55
N PRO A 273 -1.40 10.39 -27.22
CA PRO A 273 -2.02 11.56 -27.78
C PRO A 273 -1.20 12.75 -27.32
N THR A 274 -0.74 13.56 -28.28
CA THR A 274 -0.20 14.90 -28.00
C THR A 274 -1.32 15.75 -27.43
N CYS A 275 -1.56 15.63 -26.13
CA CYS A 275 -2.41 16.53 -25.39
C CYS A 275 -1.63 17.83 -25.25
N CYS A 276 -1.84 18.72 -26.22
CA CYS A 276 -1.40 20.10 -26.10
C CYS A 276 -2.09 20.70 -24.88
N ILE A 277 -1.34 20.87 -23.79
CA ILE A 277 -1.68 21.89 -22.80
C ILE A 277 -1.40 23.22 -23.50
N ALA A 278 -2.48 23.93 -23.82
CA ALA A 278 -2.51 25.29 -24.36
C ALA A 278 -3.29 26.17 -23.38
#